data_AF-A0A2P2KAZ0-F1
#
_entry.id   AF-A0A2P2KAZ0-F1
#
_cell.length_a   1.000
_cell.length_b   1.000
_cell.length_c   1.000
_cell.angle_alpha   90.00
_cell.angle_beta   90.00
_cell.angle_gamma   90.00
#
_symmetry.space_group_name_H-M   'P 1'
#
loop_
_entity.id
_entity.type
_entity.pdbx_description
1 polymer ?
#
loop_
_entity_poly.entity_id
_entity_poly.type
_entity_poly.pdbx_seq_one_letter_code
_entity_poly.pdbx_strand_id
1 'polypeptide(L)'
;MLHYFAGIEIPKYEDKVTPEYKPKFDSLLVELKEAEEQSLKESEKLEKEIAEVQELKAKLSTTTADEYFEKHPELKKKFDDEIRNDYWGY
;
A
#
# COMPACT_ATOMS: atom_id res chain seq x y z
N MET A 1 48.31 -22.71 56.79
CA MET A 1 47.86 -23.20 55.48
C MET A 1 47.59 -22.01 54.57
N LEU A 2 48.31 -22.02 53.45
CA LEU A 2 48.30 -21.18 52.24
C LEU A 2 47.50 -19.86 52.21
N HIS A 3 48.27 -18.79 52.09
CA HIS A 3 47.88 -17.47 51.56
C HIS A 3 47.54 -17.59 50.08
N TYR A 4 46.36 -17.19 49.57
CA TYR A 4 46.16 -16.89 48.13
C TYR A 4 44.82 -16.18 47.88
N PHE A 5 44.78 -14.84 47.98
CA PHE A 5 43.75 -14.01 47.33
C PHE A 5 44.27 -12.58 47.03
N ALA A 6 45.56 -12.42 46.73
CA ALA A 6 46.18 -11.11 46.55
C ALA A 6 46.41 -10.70 45.07
N GLY A 7 45.76 -11.36 44.09
CA GLY A 7 46.09 -11.10 42.68
C GLY A 7 45.00 -11.40 41.65
N ILE A 8 43.73 -11.54 42.04
CA ILE A 8 42.65 -11.73 41.07
C ILE A 8 42.05 -10.35 40.75
N GLU A 9 42.54 -9.72 39.67
CA GLU A 9 41.91 -8.54 39.10
C GLU A 9 40.68 -8.96 38.28
N ILE A 10 39.50 -8.50 38.68
CA ILE A 10 38.28 -8.72 37.91
C ILE A 10 38.34 -7.80 36.69
N PRO A 11 38.30 -8.34 35.46
CA PRO A 11 38.30 -7.51 34.26
C PRO A 11 37.06 -6.61 34.25
N LYS A 12 37.29 -5.30 34.06
CA LYS A 12 36.18 -4.35 33.90
C LYS A 12 35.45 -4.66 32.61
N TYR A 13 34.14 -4.78 32.70
CA TYR A 13 33.28 -4.93 31.53
C TYR A 13 33.36 -3.65 30.67
N GLU A 14 33.73 -3.81 29.41
CA GLU A 14 33.65 -2.77 28.40
C GLU A 14 32.54 -3.11 27.42
N ASP A 15 31.50 -2.28 27.39
CA ASP A 15 30.40 -2.43 26.44
C ASP A 15 30.81 -1.93 25.05
N LYS A 16 31.15 -2.88 24.18
CA LYS A 16 31.48 -2.64 22.77
C LYS A 16 30.29 -2.83 21.85
N VAL A 17 29.22 -3.44 22.35
CA VAL A 17 28.06 -3.89 21.57
C VAL A 17 27.07 -2.74 21.43
N THR A 18 26.74 -2.04 22.51
CA THR A 18 25.79 -0.92 22.45
C THR A 18 26.22 0.17 21.46
N PRO A 19 27.49 0.63 21.41
CA PRO A 19 27.94 1.61 20.42
C PRO A 19 27.90 1.09 18.97
N GLU A 20 28.08 -0.22 18.77
CA GLU A 20 28.10 -0.83 17.44
C GLU A 20 26.70 -0.94 16.83
N TYR A 21 25.70 -1.31 17.63
CA TYR A 21 24.34 -1.56 17.15
C TYR A 21 23.41 -0.36 17.25
N LYS A 22 23.75 0.63 18.10
CA LYS A 22 22.93 1.84 18.24
C LYS A 22 22.72 2.59 16.92
N PRO A 23 23.73 2.81 16.05
CA PRO A 23 23.51 3.46 14.76
C PRO A 23 22.60 2.66 13.82
N LYS A 24 22.69 1.32 13.84
CA LYS A 24 21.83 0.44 13.04
C LYS A 24 20.38 0.52 13.53
N PHE A 25 20.18 0.54 14.84
CA PHE A 25 18.86 0.70 15.43
C PHE A 25 18.27 2.07 15.13
N ASP A 26 19.07 3.13 15.24
CA ASP A 26 18.64 4.49 14.90
C ASP A 26 18.25 4.62 13.41
N SER A 27 18.98 3.93 12.50
CA SER A 27 18.60 3.83 11.07
C SER A 27 17.24 3.17 10.87
N LEU A 28 17.02 2.03 11.54
CA LEU A 28 15.74 1.31 11.46
C LEU A 28 14.56 2.15 11.97
N LEU A 29 14.78 2.98 12.99
CA LEU A 29 13.74 3.89 13.49
C LEU A 29 13.39 5.00 12.49
N VAL A 30 14.36 5.45 11.68
CA VAL A 30 14.10 6.43 10.62
C VAL A 30 13.31 5.76 9.49
N GLU A 31 13.77 4.61 9.01
CA GLU A 31 13.11 3.83 7.96
C GLU A 31 11.66 3.49 8.34
N LEU A 32 11.43 3.10 9.60
CA LEU A 32 10.09 2.76 10.09
C LEU A 32 9.15 3.98 10.08
N LYS A 33 9.64 5.16 10.46
CA LYS A 33 8.85 6.41 10.40
C LYS A 33 8.51 6.80 8.97
N GLU A 34 9.46 6.67 8.04
CA GLU A 34 9.23 6.96 6.63
C GLU A 34 8.22 5.99 6.01
N ALA A 35 8.33 4.70 6.34
CA ALA A 35 7.40 3.67 5.89
C ALA A 35 5.99 3.88 6.46
N GLU A 36 5.87 4.28 7.73
CA GLU A 36 4.59 4.62 8.36
C GLU A 36 3.93 5.83 7.67
N GLU A 37 4.69 6.89 7.41
CA GLU A 37 4.17 8.08 6.71
C GLU A 37 3.72 7.75 5.27
N GLN A 38 4.50 6.94 4.55
CA GLN A 38 4.12 6.48 3.21
C GLN A 38 2.85 5.63 3.25
N SER A 39 2.77 4.68 4.19
CA SER A 39 1.61 3.81 4.34
C SER A 39 0.33 4.59 4.67
N LEU A 40 0.42 5.62 5.52
CA LEU A 40 -0.70 6.51 5.80
C LEU A 40 -1.18 7.24 4.55
N LYS A 41 -0.25 7.84 3.77
CA LYS A 41 -0.60 8.55 2.52
C LYS A 41 -1.22 7.63 1.47
N GLU A 42 -0.69 6.42 1.32
CA GLU A 42 -1.25 5.42 0.42
C GLU A 42 -2.64 4.98 0.86
N SER A 43 -2.84 4.78 2.16
CA SER A 43 -4.15 4.41 2.71
C SER A 43 -5.19 5.51 2.47
N GLU A 44 -4.86 6.78 2.74
CA GLU A 44 -5.74 7.92 2.44
C GLU A 44 -6.10 8.01 0.95
N LYS A 45 -5.13 7.75 0.06
CA LYS A 45 -5.38 7.73 -1.39
C LYS A 45 -6.32 6.58 -1.78
N LEU A 46 -6.08 5.39 -1.26
CA LEU A 46 -6.91 4.21 -1.53
C LEU A 46 -8.33 4.40 -1.02
N GLU A 47 -8.53 5.01 0.15
CA GLU A 47 -9.86 5.32 0.68
C GLU A 47 -10.64 6.26 -0.26
N LYS A 48 -9.97 7.28 -0.82
CA LYS A 48 -10.60 8.17 -1.82
C LYS A 48 -10.97 7.41 -3.09
N GLU A 49 -10.07 6.58 -3.62
CA GLU A 49 -10.36 5.76 -4.81
C GLU A 49 -11.53 4.79 -4.56
N ILE A 50 -11.60 4.18 -3.37
CA ILE A 50 -12.72 3.30 -2.98
C ILE A 50 -14.02 4.10 -2.94
N ALA A 51 -14.03 5.30 -2.36
CA ALA A 51 -15.23 6.15 -2.32
C ALA A 51 -15.70 6.53 -3.74
N GLU A 52 -14.78 6.93 -4.62
CA GLU A 52 -15.08 7.25 -6.02
C GLU A 52 -15.65 6.03 -6.78
N VAL A 53 -15.03 4.86 -6.62
CA VAL A 53 -15.51 3.62 -7.25
C VAL A 53 -16.88 3.22 -6.70
N GLN A 54 -17.14 3.38 -5.40
CA GLN A 54 -18.46 3.11 -4.83
C GLN A 54 -19.52 4.07 -5.37
N GLU A 55 -19.20 5.36 -5.51
CA GLU A 55 -20.10 6.36 -6.11
C GLU A 55 -20.38 6.03 -7.58
N LEU A 56 -19.34 5.70 -8.36
CA LEU A 56 -19.47 5.29 -9.75
C LEU A 56 -20.32 4.01 -9.88
N LYS A 57 -20.12 3.02 -9.01
CA LYS A 57 -20.92 1.79 -8.98
C LYS A 57 -22.39 2.08 -8.66
N ALA A 58 -22.66 2.96 -7.70
CA ALA A 58 -24.01 3.39 -7.37
C ALA A 58 -24.66 4.09 -8.58
N LYS A 59 -23.95 5.02 -9.23
CA LYS A 59 -24.41 5.68 -10.46
C LYS A 59 -24.68 4.67 -11.56
N LEU A 60 -23.73 3.78 -11.88
CA LEU A 60 -23.89 2.72 -12.89
C LEU A 60 -25.11 1.83 -12.63
N SER A 61 -25.42 1.52 -11.38
CA SER A 61 -26.62 0.73 -11.04
C SER A 61 -27.94 1.48 -11.30
N THR A 62 -27.88 2.82 -11.38
CA THR A 62 -29.04 3.69 -11.63
C THR A 62 -29.02 4.38 -13.00
N THR A 63 -27.89 4.36 -13.70
CA THR A 63 -27.70 4.96 -15.01
C THR A 63 -28.45 4.15 -16.04
N THR A 64 -29.26 4.83 -16.84
CA THR A 64 -30.05 4.18 -17.89
C THR A 64 -29.15 3.77 -19.07
N ALA A 65 -29.58 2.77 -19.84
CA ALA A 65 -28.86 2.36 -21.05
C ALA A 65 -28.66 3.54 -22.02
N ASP A 66 -29.63 4.46 -22.09
CA ASP A 66 -29.56 5.67 -22.92
C ASP A 66 -28.44 6.61 -22.44
N GLU A 67 -28.35 6.90 -21.14
CA GLU A 67 -27.28 7.72 -20.56
C GLU A 67 -25.89 7.09 -20.75
N TYR A 68 -25.80 5.76 -20.72
CA TYR A 68 -24.56 5.03 -20.99
C TYR A 68 -24.15 5.14 -22.46
N PHE A 69 -25.10 4.99 -23.40
CA PHE A 69 -24.85 5.13 -24.83
C PHE A 69 -24.62 6.58 -25.29
N GLU A 70 -25.17 7.57 -24.58
CA GLU A 70 -24.87 8.99 -24.83
C GLU A 70 -23.40 9.32 -24.54
N LYS A 71 -22.81 8.70 -23.51
CA LYS A 71 -21.39 8.86 -23.17
C LYS A 71 -20.47 8.01 -24.04
N HIS A 72 -21.00 6.94 -24.63
CA HIS A 72 -20.27 5.99 -25.47
C HIS A 72 -20.97 5.80 -26.83
N PRO A 73 -21.03 6.85 -27.68
CA PRO A 73 -21.70 6.78 -28.98
C PRO A 73 -21.06 5.75 -29.92
N GLU A 74 -19.77 5.44 -29.74
CA GLU A 74 -19.04 4.40 -30.46
C GLU A 74 -19.60 2.99 -30.18
N LEU A 75 -20.01 2.70 -28.94
CA LEU A 75 -20.65 1.43 -28.60
C LEU A 75 -22.04 1.34 -29.20
N LYS A 76 -22.83 2.42 -29.13
CA LYS A 76 -24.16 2.45 -29.74
C LYS A 76 -24.10 2.16 -31.24
N LYS A 77 -23.18 2.82 -31.94
CA LYS A 77 -22.97 2.62 -33.37
C LYS A 77 -22.57 1.18 -33.71
N LYS A 78 -21.69 0.58 -32.91
CA LYS A 78 -21.29 -0.81 -33.10
C LYS A 78 -22.48 -1.78 -32.93
N PHE A 79 -23.31 -1.58 -31.90
CA PHE A 79 -24.53 -2.37 -31.72
C PHE A 79 -25.51 -2.20 -32.88
N ASP A 80 -25.73 -0.97 -33.35
CA ASP A 80 -26.60 -0.69 -34.50
C ASP A 80 -26.09 -1.36 -35.79
N ASP A 81 -24.76 -1.39 -35.98
CA ASP A 81 -24.14 -2.03 -37.13
C ASP A 81 -24.18 -3.56 -37.04
N GLU A 82 -24.03 -4.15 -35.85
CA GLU A 82 -24.18 -5.60 -35.64
C GLU A 82 -25.64 -6.05 -35.88
N ILE A 83 -26.62 -5.29 -35.39
CA ILE A 83 -28.05 -5.54 -35.63
C ILE A 83 -28.39 -5.43 -37.13
N ARG A 84 -27.88 -4.39 -37.81
CA ARG A 84 -28.14 -4.18 -39.25
C ARG A 84 -27.58 -5.32 -40.12
N ASN A 85 -26.51 -5.97 -39.67
CA ASN A 85 -25.84 -7.04 -40.38
C ASN A 85 -26.26 -8.44 -39.90
N ASP A 86 -27.31 -8.56 -39.08
CA ASP A 86 -27.81 -9.83 -38.50
C ASP A 86 -26.75 -10.62 -37.71
N TYR A 87 -25.73 -9.93 -37.16
CA TYR A 87 -24.70 -10.56 -36.34
C TYR A 87 -25.14 -10.67 -34.87
N TRP A 88 -25.82 -11.76 -34.55
CA TRP A 88 -26.31 -12.05 -33.20
C TRP A 88 -25.38 -12.96 -32.37
N GLY A 89 -24.21 -13.35 -32.90
CA GLY A 89 -23.18 -14.08 -32.15
C GLY A 89 -23.44 -15.58 -31.94
N TYR A 90 -23.94 -16.28 -32.96
CA TYR A 90 -24.04 -17.75 -32.98
C TYR A 90 -22.70 -18.46 -32.86
#